data_AF-A0A7K9VEV3-F1
#
_entry.id   AF-A0A7K9VEV3-F1
#
_cell.length_a   1.000
_cell.length_b   1.000
_cell.length_c   1.000
_cell.angle_alpha   90.00
_cell.angle_beta   90.00
_cell.angle_gamma   90.00
#
_symmetry.space_group_name_H-M   'P 1'
#
loop_
_entity.id
_entity.type
_entity.pdbx_description
1 polymer ?
#
loop_
_entity_poly.entity_id
_entity_poly.type
_entity_poly.pdbx_seq_one_letter_code
_entity_poly.pdbx_strand_id
1 'polypeptide(L)'
;VAYMLYHVAQCPLFAPSREAYLRAARRVVDACLRYQEGGGEADADTRAAFLLGGAGVYAVAALVYRALGLPDFARPLGKFRELSEVCAPLSFLECGSDELFVGRAGYLCAALVLKQRLGMEVLTPAQIKSICLAILESGKQYAVKKRKPFPLMYSYYGTEYLGAAHGLSSILQMLLSYYEYLQPADQELVWQSVDFLMDQEQNCNWPPELGETIERENELVHWCHGAPGIAYLFAKAYLVSKKPKYLDTCIRCGELTWQKGLLKKGPGICHGVAGSAYVFLLLYRLTGNSKYIYRAQRFAEFLFTEEFKAGSRALESVYSLYEGFSGTVCFLTDLLQPNQAEFPLFSVFV
;
A
#
# COMPACT_ATOMS: atom_id res chain seq x y z
N VAL A 1 -7.47 1.58 -12.78
CA VAL A 1 -7.38 2.24 -14.11
C VAL A 1 -7.15 3.74 -14.02
N ALA A 2 -8.07 4.54 -13.46
CA ALA A 2 -7.91 6.00 -13.42
C ALA A 2 -6.59 6.47 -12.78
N TYR A 3 -6.20 5.85 -11.67
CA TYR A 3 -4.92 6.14 -11.03
C TYR A 3 -3.72 5.87 -11.95
N MET A 4 -3.72 4.76 -12.69
CA MET A 4 -2.64 4.48 -13.65
C MET A 4 -2.56 5.56 -14.74
N LEU A 5 -3.70 5.98 -15.29
CA LEU A 5 -3.74 7.05 -16.29
C LEU A 5 -3.24 8.39 -15.73
N TYR A 6 -3.65 8.72 -14.49
CA TYR A 6 -3.12 9.87 -13.75
C TYR A 6 -1.61 9.77 -13.56
N HIS A 7 -1.12 8.61 -13.15
CA HIS A 7 0.28 8.33 -12.85
C HIS A 7 1.17 8.48 -14.08
N VAL A 8 0.79 7.84 -15.19
CA VAL A 8 1.46 7.96 -16.50
C VAL A 8 1.50 9.42 -16.95
N ALA A 9 0.43 10.18 -16.73
CA ALA A 9 0.36 11.60 -17.08
C ALA A 9 1.29 12.49 -16.25
N GLN A 10 1.83 12.01 -15.11
CA GLN A 10 2.84 12.74 -14.34
C GLN A 10 4.26 12.55 -14.88
N CYS A 11 4.51 11.53 -15.69
CA CYS A 11 5.84 11.28 -16.24
C CYS A 11 6.15 12.28 -17.37
N PRO A 12 7.25 13.05 -17.29
CA PRO A 12 7.63 14.04 -18.30
C PRO A 12 7.81 13.46 -19.71
N LEU A 13 8.21 12.18 -19.82
CA LEU A 13 8.38 11.50 -21.10
C LEU A 13 7.06 11.34 -21.86
N PHE A 14 5.93 11.38 -21.16
CA PHE A 14 4.60 11.28 -21.74
C PHE A 14 3.86 12.62 -21.79
N ALA A 15 4.56 13.74 -21.63
CA ALA A 15 3.98 15.08 -21.68
C ALA A 15 3.10 15.35 -22.93
N PRO A 16 3.45 14.91 -24.16
CA PRO A 16 2.60 15.12 -25.33
C PRO A 16 1.20 14.45 -25.23
N SER A 17 1.10 13.36 -24.48
CA SER A 17 -0.14 12.59 -24.30
C SER A 17 -0.82 12.85 -22.95
N ARG A 18 -0.22 13.70 -22.10
CA ARG A 18 -0.68 14.00 -20.73
C ARG A 18 -2.18 14.32 -20.68
N GLU A 19 -2.61 15.23 -21.53
CA GLU A 19 -3.99 15.71 -21.56
C GLU A 19 -4.98 14.60 -21.96
N ALA A 20 -4.60 13.74 -22.92
CA ALA A 20 -5.42 12.61 -23.33
C ALA A 20 -5.58 11.58 -22.20
N TYR A 21 -4.50 11.28 -21.47
CA TYR A 21 -4.55 10.37 -20.32
C TYR A 21 -5.39 10.94 -19.18
N LEU A 22 -5.26 12.22 -18.86
CA LEU A 22 -6.07 12.83 -17.80
C LEU A 22 -7.55 12.91 -18.16
N ARG A 23 -7.90 13.18 -19.43
CA ARG A 23 -9.31 13.11 -19.87
C ARG A 23 -9.87 11.69 -19.79
N ALA A 24 -9.07 10.68 -20.14
CA ALA A 24 -9.47 9.29 -19.97
C ALA A 24 -9.63 8.92 -18.48
N ALA A 25 -8.71 9.37 -17.62
CA ALA A 25 -8.79 9.19 -16.17
C ALA A 25 -10.07 9.82 -15.63
N ARG A 26 -10.38 11.05 -16.06
CA ARG A 26 -11.61 11.78 -15.71
C ARG A 26 -12.87 10.97 -16.02
N ARG A 27 -12.99 10.42 -17.24
CA ARG A 27 -14.16 9.61 -17.60
C ARG A 27 -14.38 8.43 -16.65
N VAL A 28 -13.30 7.78 -16.22
CA VAL A 28 -13.36 6.67 -15.26
C VAL A 28 -13.76 7.15 -13.87
N VAL A 29 -13.12 8.20 -13.32
CA VAL A 29 -13.48 8.71 -11.99
C VAL A 29 -14.89 9.28 -11.94
N ASP A 30 -15.35 9.98 -12.99
CA ASP A 30 -16.70 10.52 -13.06
C ASP A 30 -17.76 9.40 -13.03
N ALA A 31 -17.48 8.25 -13.65
CA ALA A 31 -18.33 7.07 -13.57
C ALA A 31 -18.33 6.46 -12.16
N CYS A 32 -17.16 6.31 -11.53
CA CYS A 32 -17.05 5.80 -10.17
C CYS A 32 -17.76 6.72 -9.15
N LEU A 33 -17.63 8.05 -9.30
CA LEU A 33 -18.31 9.01 -8.44
C LEU A 33 -19.83 8.92 -8.59
N ARG A 34 -20.36 8.81 -9.83
CA ARG A 34 -21.80 8.61 -10.03
C ARG A 34 -22.31 7.33 -9.40
N TYR A 35 -21.54 6.24 -9.47
CA TYR A 35 -21.90 4.98 -8.81
C TYR A 35 -21.95 5.15 -7.28
N GLN A 36 -20.94 5.81 -6.70
CA GLN A 36 -20.86 6.05 -5.26
C GLN A 36 -21.92 7.03 -4.74
N GLU A 37 -22.29 8.05 -5.53
CA GLU A 37 -23.30 9.04 -5.14
C GLU A 37 -24.74 8.59 -5.45
N GLY A 38 -24.92 7.70 -6.43
CA GLY A 38 -26.22 7.29 -6.95
C GLY A 38 -26.89 6.12 -6.22
N GLY A 39 -26.38 5.68 -5.07
CA GLY A 39 -26.95 4.58 -4.30
C GLY A 39 -26.66 3.18 -4.87
N GLY A 40 -25.64 3.04 -5.73
CA GLY A 40 -25.06 1.72 -5.96
C GLY A 40 -24.57 1.17 -4.63
N GLU A 41 -24.79 -0.12 -4.35
CA GLU A 41 -24.50 -0.83 -3.09
C GLU A 41 -23.06 -0.63 -2.59
N ALA A 42 -22.74 0.56 -2.09
CA ALA A 42 -21.60 0.79 -1.25
C ALA A 42 -22.05 0.31 0.11
N ASP A 43 -21.72 -0.95 0.40
CA ASP A 43 -21.72 -1.48 1.76
C ASP A 43 -21.21 -0.38 2.69
N ALA A 44 -22.03 -0.02 3.68
CA ALA A 44 -21.75 1.12 4.56
C ALA A 44 -20.34 1.01 5.17
N ASP A 45 -19.92 -0.23 5.38
CA ASP A 45 -18.64 -0.67 5.90
C ASP A 45 -17.47 -0.33 4.95
N THR A 46 -17.68 -0.37 3.63
CA THR A 46 -16.62 -0.05 2.65
C THR A 46 -16.53 1.42 2.27
N ARG A 47 -17.37 2.31 2.81
CA ARG A 47 -17.37 3.73 2.46
C ARG A 47 -16.02 4.42 2.74
N ALA A 48 -15.39 4.06 3.87
CA ALA A 48 -14.08 4.58 4.26
C ALA A 48 -12.91 3.76 3.67
N ALA A 49 -13.17 2.66 2.98
CA ALA A 49 -12.15 1.79 2.43
C ALA A 49 -11.32 2.49 1.34
N PHE A 50 -10.01 2.32 1.41
CA PHE A 50 -9.10 2.97 0.47
C PHE A 50 -8.99 2.21 -0.84
N LEU A 51 -8.56 0.95 -0.82
CA LEU A 51 -8.31 0.21 -2.06
C LEU A 51 -9.57 -0.42 -2.64
N LEU A 52 -10.58 -0.66 -1.79
CA LEU A 52 -11.82 -1.36 -2.14
C LEU A 52 -13.08 -0.50 -2.04
N GLY A 53 -12.99 0.81 -1.77
CA GLY A 53 -14.20 1.61 -1.56
C GLY A 53 -14.07 3.12 -1.75
N GLY A 54 -14.95 3.84 -1.05
CA GLY A 54 -15.26 5.24 -1.33
C GLY A 54 -14.07 6.19 -1.16
N ALA A 55 -13.22 5.95 -0.16
CA ALA A 55 -12.06 6.81 0.10
C ALA A 55 -11.08 6.80 -1.10
N GLY A 56 -10.86 5.64 -1.74
CA GLY A 56 -10.05 5.55 -2.95
C GLY A 56 -10.64 6.30 -4.14
N VAL A 57 -11.95 6.20 -4.33
CA VAL A 57 -12.66 6.91 -5.40
C VAL A 57 -12.48 8.42 -5.23
N TYR A 58 -12.75 8.95 -4.04
CA TYR A 58 -12.61 10.38 -3.75
C TYR A 58 -11.14 10.84 -3.85
N ALA A 59 -10.20 10.06 -3.35
CA ALA A 59 -8.78 10.39 -3.43
C ALA A 59 -8.31 10.50 -4.89
N VAL A 60 -8.59 9.50 -5.72
CA VAL A 60 -8.16 9.51 -7.13
C VAL A 60 -8.90 10.59 -7.93
N ALA A 61 -10.19 10.84 -7.65
CA ALA A 61 -10.92 11.93 -8.27
C ALA A 61 -10.30 13.30 -7.96
N ALA A 62 -9.94 13.57 -6.69
CA ALA A 62 -9.27 14.80 -6.30
C ALA A 62 -7.92 14.98 -7.03
N LEU A 63 -7.12 13.91 -7.15
CA LEU A 63 -5.86 13.95 -7.89
C LEU A 63 -6.05 14.27 -9.37
N VAL A 64 -6.99 13.59 -10.03
CA VAL A 64 -7.28 13.78 -11.46
C VAL A 64 -7.81 15.18 -11.73
N TYR A 65 -8.78 15.65 -10.95
CA TYR A 65 -9.37 16.98 -11.11
C TYR A 65 -8.34 18.08 -10.88
N ARG A 66 -7.49 17.93 -9.86
CA ARG A 66 -6.38 18.86 -9.61
C ARG A 66 -5.41 18.91 -10.79
N ALA A 67 -5.01 17.75 -11.33
CA ALA A 67 -4.08 17.69 -12.46
C ALA A 67 -4.65 18.26 -13.77
N LEU A 68 -5.96 18.27 -13.94
CA LEU A 68 -6.67 18.93 -15.04
C LEU A 68 -6.89 20.44 -14.81
N GLY A 69 -6.50 20.98 -13.64
CA GLY A 69 -6.76 22.37 -13.29
C GLY A 69 -8.23 22.67 -13.01
N LEU A 70 -9.05 21.65 -12.72
CA LEU A 70 -10.47 21.83 -12.42
C LEU A 70 -10.65 22.28 -10.97
N PRO A 71 -11.44 23.34 -10.70
CA PRO A 71 -11.70 23.81 -9.34
C PRO A 71 -12.51 22.79 -8.53
N ASP A 72 -13.24 21.91 -9.20
CA ASP A 72 -14.12 20.90 -8.60
C ASP A 72 -13.36 19.82 -7.81
N PHE A 73 -12.01 19.78 -7.83
CA PHE A 73 -11.23 18.85 -7.00
C PHE A 73 -11.48 19.01 -5.49
N ALA A 74 -11.95 20.19 -5.05
CA ALA A 74 -12.29 20.46 -3.65
C ALA A 74 -13.48 19.63 -3.17
N ARG A 75 -14.44 19.29 -4.04
CA ARG A 75 -15.62 18.49 -3.69
C ARG A 75 -15.28 17.05 -3.30
N PRO A 76 -14.60 16.23 -4.12
CA PRO A 76 -14.20 14.88 -3.70
C PRO A 76 -13.20 14.93 -2.54
N LEU A 77 -12.32 15.94 -2.45
CA LEU A 77 -11.43 16.10 -1.30
C LEU A 77 -12.20 16.37 0.01
N GLY A 78 -13.25 17.18 -0.03
CA GLY A 78 -14.15 17.41 1.10
C GLY A 78 -14.83 16.12 1.56
N LYS A 79 -15.39 15.36 0.62
CA LYS A 79 -15.99 14.05 0.91
C LYS A 79 -14.99 13.05 1.50
N PHE A 80 -13.76 13.03 1.00
CA PHE A 80 -12.69 12.21 1.59
C PHE A 80 -12.42 12.59 3.06
N ARG A 81 -12.43 13.89 3.39
CA ARG A 81 -12.22 14.38 4.76
C ARG A 81 -13.37 13.99 5.71
N GLU A 82 -14.61 14.04 5.23
CA GLU A 82 -15.80 13.63 5.98
C GLU A 82 -15.74 12.15 6.41
N LEU A 83 -15.06 11.29 5.64
CA LEU A 83 -14.87 9.88 5.99
C LEU A 83 -14.02 9.67 7.26
N SER A 84 -13.31 10.69 7.77
CA SER A 84 -12.60 10.58 9.05
C SER A 84 -13.55 10.28 10.21
N GLU A 85 -14.80 10.77 10.15
CA GLU A 85 -15.82 10.50 11.16
C GLU A 85 -16.30 9.05 11.13
N VAL A 86 -16.21 8.41 9.96
CA VAL A 86 -16.61 7.00 9.77
C VAL A 86 -15.55 6.06 10.35
N CYS A 87 -14.26 6.36 10.18
CA CYS A 87 -13.18 5.47 10.62
C CYS A 87 -12.70 5.74 12.06
N ALA A 88 -13.10 6.85 12.68
CA ALA A 88 -12.73 7.21 14.05
C ALA A 88 -13.25 6.27 15.16
N PRO A 89 -14.50 5.75 15.13
CA PRO A 89 -15.00 4.84 16.16
C PRO A 89 -14.17 3.55 16.25
N LEU A 90 -13.92 3.01 17.45
CA LEU A 90 -13.08 1.82 17.66
C LEU A 90 -13.60 0.55 16.97
N SER A 91 -14.92 0.38 16.88
CA SER A 91 -15.57 -0.72 16.18
C SER A 91 -16.33 -0.15 14.98
N PHE A 92 -15.63 0.18 13.91
CA PHE A 92 -16.25 0.69 12.68
C PHE A 92 -16.59 -0.45 11.70
N LEU A 93 -15.82 -1.55 11.72
CA LEU A 93 -16.04 -2.77 10.94
C LEU A 93 -16.12 -4.00 11.83
N GLU A 94 -17.09 -4.88 11.58
CA GLU A 94 -17.18 -6.18 12.26
C GLU A 94 -16.01 -7.10 11.91
N CYS A 95 -15.52 -7.03 10.67
CA CYS A 95 -14.44 -7.87 10.18
C CYS A 95 -13.05 -7.45 10.64
N GLY A 96 -12.91 -6.34 11.38
CA GLY A 96 -11.61 -5.77 11.75
C GLY A 96 -11.37 -4.45 11.05
N SER A 97 -11.00 -3.43 11.82
CA SER A 97 -11.12 -2.02 11.42
C SER A 97 -9.80 -1.36 11.00
N ASP A 98 -8.68 -2.06 11.01
CA ASP A 98 -7.36 -1.40 11.03
C ASP A 98 -6.49 -1.62 9.79
N GLU A 99 -6.76 -2.66 8.99
CA GLU A 99 -5.88 -3.03 7.88
C GLU A 99 -5.89 -2.05 6.68
N LEU A 100 -5.11 -2.34 5.63
CA LEU A 100 -4.84 -1.37 4.56
C LEU A 100 -5.98 -1.23 3.54
N PHE A 101 -6.72 -2.30 3.24
CA PHE A 101 -7.64 -2.28 2.10
C PHE A 101 -8.92 -1.51 2.44
N VAL A 102 -9.46 -1.80 3.62
CA VAL A 102 -10.74 -1.30 4.13
C VAL A 102 -10.60 -0.53 5.45
N GLY A 103 -9.55 -0.79 6.23
CA GLY A 103 -9.38 -0.23 7.57
C GLY A 103 -8.75 1.18 7.66
N ARG A 104 -8.49 1.59 8.91
CA ARG A 104 -7.91 2.89 9.28
C ARG A 104 -6.51 3.10 8.70
N ALA A 105 -5.67 2.06 8.61
CA ALA A 105 -4.37 2.19 7.96
C ALA A 105 -4.54 2.54 6.47
N GLY A 106 -5.54 1.96 5.80
CA GLY A 106 -5.94 2.35 4.45
C GLY A 106 -6.28 3.82 4.32
N TYR A 107 -7.16 4.31 5.21
CA TYR A 107 -7.56 5.71 5.21
C TYR A 107 -6.40 6.69 5.45
N LEU A 108 -5.53 6.38 6.42
CA LEU A 108 -4.31 7.16 6.66
C LEU A 108 -3.34 7.10 5.46
N CYS A 109 -3.18 5.94 4.83
CA CYS A 109 -2.38 5.81 3.62
C CYS A 109 -2.90 6.70 2.49
N ALA A 110 -4.22 6.73 2.28
CA ALA A 110 -4.86 7.60 1.30
C ALA A 110 -4.60 9.08 1.58
N ALA A 111 -4.71 9.50 2.85
CA ALA A 111 -4.44 10.86 3.27
C ALA A 111 -2.97 11.25 3.04
N LEU A 112 -2.04 10.34 3.32
CA LEU A 112 -0.61 10.53 3.08
C LEU A 112 -0.28 10.69 1.58
N VAL A 113 -0.86 9.82 0.74
CA VAL A 113 -0.72 9.90 -0.72
C VAL A 113 -1.29 11.22 -1.24
N LEU A 114 -2.47 11.63 -0.78
CA LEU A 114 -3.05 12.92 -1.16
C LEU A 114 -2.17 14.10 -0.71
N LYS A 115 -1.66 14.08 0.52
CA LYS A 115 -0.76 15.12 1.05
C LYS A 115 0.48 15.27 0.16
N GLN A 116 1.13 14.16 -0.15
CA GLN A 116 2.32 14.12 -1.00
C GLN A 116 2.04 14.66 -2.41
N ARG A 117 0.95 14.20 -3.04
CA ARG A 117 0.68 14.49 -4.47
C ARG A 117 0.02 15.84 -4.71
N LEU A 118 -0.75 16.35 -3.73
CA LEU A 118 -1.37 17.67 -3.81
C LEU A 118 -0.49 18.78 -3.24
N GLY A 119 0.53 18.44 -2.44
CA GLY A 119 1.41 19.40 -1.78
C GLY A 119 0.68 20.24 -0.73
N MET A 120 -0.33 19.67 -0.07
CA MET A 120 -1.14 20.37 0.94
C MET A 120 -1.61 19.42 2.04
N GLU A 121 -1.89 19.96 3.22
CA GLU A 121 -2.48 19.16 4.30
C GLU A 121 -3.91 18.72 3.96
N VAL A 122 -4.15 17.42 4.13
CA VAL A 122 -5.44 16.78 3.80
C VAL A 122 -6.29 16.64 5.04
N LEU A 123 -5.70 16.18 6.15
CA LEU A 123 -6.37 16.01 7.44
C LEU A 123 -5.83 17.01 8.44
N THR A 124 -6.66 17.39 9.41
CA THR A 124 -6.21 18.20 10.55
C THR A 124 -5.38 17.36 11.53
N PRO A 125 -4.50 17.98 12.32
CA PRO A 125 -3.79 17.28 13.40
C PRO A 125 -4.71 16.53 14.37
N ALA A 126 -5.90 17.06 14.64
CA ALA A 126 -6.88 16.41 15.50
C ALA A 126 -7.44 15.12 14.88
N GLN A 127 -7.78 15.16 13.58
CA GLN A 127 -8.24 13.97 12.86
C GLN A 127 -7.16 12.88 12.80
N ILE A 128 -5.91 13.26 12.49
CA ILE A 128 -4.78 12.33 12.45
C ILE A 128 -4.60 11.67 13.82
N LYS A 129 -4.51 12.47 14.90
CA LYS A 129 -4.36 11.95 16.26
C LYS A 129 -5.51 11.03 16.65
N SER A 130 -6.75 11.39 16.35
CA SER A 130 -7.93 10.58 16.65
C SER A 130 -7.84 9.19 16.01
N ILE A 131 -7.50 9.13 14.72
CA ILE A 131 -7.41 7.86 13.98
C ILE A 131 -6.22 7.03 14.45
N CYS A 132 -5.05 7.64 14.66
CA CYS A 132 -3.88 6.94 15.22
C CYS A 132 -4.17 6.35 16.60
N LEU A 133 -4.84 7.11 17.48
CA LEU A 133 -5.26 6.63 18.79
C LEU A 133 -6.25 5.47 18.69
N ALA A 134 -7.20 5.52 17.75
CA ALA A 134 -8.12 4.42 17.51
C ALA A 134 -7.40 3.13 17.05
N ILE A 135 -6.41 3.25 16.17
CA ILE A 135 -5.56 2.10 15.75
C ILE A 135 -4.79 1.53 16.95
N LEU A 136 -4.19 2.39 17.77
CA LEU A 136 -3.41 1.96 18.94
C LEU A 136 -4.30 1.27 19.97
N GLU A 137 -5.44 1.86 20.30
CA GLU A 137 -6.36 1.33 21.30
C GLU A 137 -7.00 0.01 20.83
N SER A 138 -7.42 -0.07 19.57
CA SER A 138 -7.88 -1.33 18.95
C SER A 138 -6.82 -2.44 19.08
N GLY A 139 -5.57 -2.11 18.75
CA GLY A 139 -4.45 -3.06 18.82
C GLY A 139 -4.14 -3.55 20.24
N LYS A 140 -4.15 -2.63 21.22
CA LYS A 140 -3.96 -2.96 22.64
C LYS A 140 -5.08 -3.84 23.17
N GLN A 141 -6.34 -3.46 22.91
CA GLN A 141 -7.50 -4.22 23.37
C GLN A 141 -7.50 -5.63 22.79
N TYR A 142 -7.18 -5.79 21.51
CA TYR A 142 -7.07 -7.09 20.87
C TYR A 142 -5.95 -7.94 21.49
N ALA A 143 -4.75 -7.36 21.63
CA ALA A 143 -3.59 -8.05 22.23
C ALA A 143 -3.90 -8.55 23.66
N VAL A 144 -4.50 -7.70 24.50
CA VAL A 144 -4.93 -8.08 25.87
C VAL A 144 -5.99 -9.17 25.82
N LYS A 145 -7.05 -9.00 25.03
CA LYS A 145 -8.15 -9.97 24.90
C LYS A 145 -7.67 -11.34 24.45
N LYS A 146 -6.70 -11.39 23.54
CA LYS A 146 -6.11 -12.64 23.01
C LYS A 146 -4.85 -13.08 23.76
N ARG A 147 -4.50 -12.41 24.87
CA ARG A 147 -3.34 -12.69 25.73
C ARG A 147 -2.03 -12.78 24.94
N LYS A 148 -1.82 -11.85 24.01
CA LYS A 148 -0.60 -11.77 23.22
C LYS A 148 0.55 -11.23 24.07
N PRO A 149 1.77 -11.76 23.90
CA PRO A 149 2.95 -11.29 24.63
C PRO A 149 3.55 -9.98 24.07
N PHE A 150 2.95 -9.42 23.01
CA PHE A 150 3.39 -8.19 22.33
C PHE A 150 2.28 -7.14 22.36
N PRO A 151 2.63 -5.84 22.30
CA PRO A 151 1.72 -4.77 22.73
C PRO A 151 0.59 -4.46 21.77
N LEU A 152 0.81 -4.58 20.46
CA LEU A 152 -0.20 -4.32 19.43
C LEU A 152 -0.37 -5.55 18.54
N MET A 153 -1.63 -5.95 18.36
CA MET A 153 -2.00 -7.00 17.41
C MET A 153 -3.38 -6.74 16.83
N TYR A 154 -3.62 -7.23 15.63
CA TYR A 154 -4.84 -6.99 14.86
C TYR A 154 -5.31 -8.27 14.21
N SER A 155 -6.59 -8.33 13.89
CA SER A 155 -7.13 -9.37 13.03
C SER A 155 -8.08 -8.82 12.00
N TYR A 156 -8.13 -9.48 10.85
CA TYR A 156 -9.11 -9.25 9.81
C TYR A 156 -9.82 -10.57 9.50
N TYR A 157 -11.15 -10.59 9.56
CA TYR A 157 -12.00 -11.79 9.57
C TYR A 157 -11.54 -12.88 10.56
N GLY A 158 -11.06 -12.45 11.74
CA GLY A 158 -10.56 -13.34 12.78
C GLY A 158 -9.12 -13.82 12.58
N THR A 159 -8.50 -13.49 11.45
CA THR A 159 -7.16 -13.93 11.07
C THR A 159 -6.11 -12.87 11.40
N GLU A 160 -5.00 -13.29 12.02
CA GLU A 160 -3.87 -12.42 12.41
C GLU A 160 -2.85 -12.31 11.28
N TYR A 161 -3.19 -11.59 10.21
CA TYR A 161 -2.29 -11.42 9.07
C TYR A 161 -1.03 -10.63 9.43
N LEU A 162 0.10 -11.00 8.82
CA LEU A 162 1.37 -10.29 8.99
C LEU A 162 1.69 -9.33 7.83
N GLY A 163 1.26 -9.67 6.62
CA GLY A 163 1.65 -8.98 5.37
C GLY A 163 1.08 -7.56 5.17
N ALA A 164 1.41 -6.94 4.04
CA ALA A 164 1.05 -5.53 3.79
C ALA A 164 -0.42 -5.31 3.42
N ALA A 165 -1.11 -6.31 2.87
CA ALA A 165 -2.51 -6.15 2.48
C ALA A 165 -3.43 -6.05 3.70
N HIS A 166 -3.48 -7.10 4.50
CA HIS A 166 -4.47 -7.24 5.58
C HIS A 166 -3.87 -7.26 6.98
N GLY A 167 -2.55 -7.04 7.09
CA GLY A 167 -1.79 -7.45 8.25
C GLY A 167 -1.05 -6.36 8.99
N LEU A 168 -0.36 -6.81 10.04
CA LEU A 168 0.40 -5.99 10.97
C LEU A 168 1.41 -5.06 10.26
N SER A 169 2.00 -5.49 9.15
CA SER A 169 3.01 -4.72 8.41
C SER A 169 2.56 -3.32 8.02
N SER A 170 1.41 -3.20 7.33
CA SER A 170 0.94 -1.92 6.81
C SER A 170 0.37 -1.03 7.91
N ILE A 171 -0.24 -1.63 8.93
CA ILE A 171 -0.74 -0.92 10.11
C ILE A 171 0.43 -0.22 10.82
N LEU A 172 1.51 -0.95 11.12
CA LEU A 172 2.70 -0.38 11.73
C LEU A 172 3.39 0.63 10.81
N GLN A 173 3.41 0.40 9.49
CA GLN A 173 3.99 1.36 8.55
C GLN A 173 3.25 2.70 8.60
N MET A 174 1.92 2.68 8.69
CA MET A 174 1.13 3.90 8.79
C MET A 174 1.33 4.58 10.14
N LEU A 175 1.38 3.85 11.25
CA LEU A 175 1.72 4.45 12.56
C LEU A 175 3.10 5.11 12.55
N LEU A 176 4.11 4.49 11.93
CA LEU A 176 5.44 5.09 11.74
C LEU A 176 5.42 6.29 10.78
N SER A 177 4.52 6.33 9.81
CA SER A 177 4.38 7.47 8.88
C SER A 177 3.76 8.70 9.56
N TYR A 178 3.05 8.50 10.66
CA TYR A 178 2.45 9.56 11.48
C TYR A 178 3.09 9.63 12.88
N TYR A 179 4.34 9.19 13.01
CA TYR A 179 5.05 9.01 14.29
C TYR A 179 5.07 10.27 15.16
N GLU A 180 5.15 11.45 14.55
CA GLU A 180 5.14 12.76 15.25
C GLU A 180 3.81 13.07 15.96
N TYR A 181 2.71 12.41 15.57
CA TYR A 181 1.40 12.59 16.18
C TYR A 181 1.16 11.64 17.37
N LEU A 182 2.06 10.68 17.59
CA LEU A 182 1.95 9.68 18.66
C LEU A 182 2.58 10.20 19.96
N GLN A 183 2.03 9.78 21.10
CA GLN A 183 2.65 10.04 22.40
C GLN A 183 3.88 9.15 22.61
N PRO A 184 4.88 9.56 23.41
CA PRO A 184 6.11 8.76 23.62
C PRO A 184 5.85 7.32 24.07
N ALA A 185 4.85 7.09 24.92
CA ALA A 185 4.48 5.74 25.35
C ALA A 185 3.94 4.90 24.18
N ASP A 186 3.11 5.48 23.31
CA ASP A 186 2.59 4.78 22.14
C ASP A 186 3.65 4.53 21.07
N GLN A 187 4.59 5.47 20.91
CA GLN A 187 5.74 5.31 20.02
C GLN A 187 6.57 4.08 20.38
N GLU A 188 6.80 3.85 21.68
CA GLU A 188 7.52 2.68 22.16
C GLU A 188 6.77 1.37 21.85
N LEU A 189 5.44 1.34 22.03
CA LEU A 189 4.62 0.17 21.68
C LEU A 189 4.68 -0.15 20.18
N VAL A 190 4.68 0.87 19.31
CA VAL A 190 4.86 0.68 17.87
C VAL A 190 6.21 0.03 17.57
N TRP A 191 7.30 0.53 18.16
CA TRP A 191 8.63 -0.05 17.94
C TRP A 191 8.75 -1.48 18.44
N GLN A 192 8.17 -1.80 19.61
CA GLN A 192 8.11 -3.16 20.13
C GLN A 192 7.37 -4.10 19.17
N SER A 193 6.25 -3.65 18.59
CA SER A 193 5.51 -4.44 17.59
C SER A 193 6.26 -4.57 16.25
N VAL A 194 7.03 -3.56 15.83
CA VAL A 194 7.90 -3.64 14.64
C VAL A 194 9.01 -4.67 14.85
N ASP A 195 9.64 -4.66 16.03
CA ASP A 195 10.67 -5.63 16.37
C ASP A 195 10.10 -7.04 16.50
N PHE A 196 8.93 -7.20 17.13
CA PHE A 196 8.19 -8.47 17.15
C PHE A 196 7.93 -9.03 15.74
N LEU A 197 7.47 -8.19 14.80
CA LEU A 197 7.23 -8.62 13.42
C LEU A 197 8.54 -9.03 12.74
N MET A 198 9.66 -8.37 13.02
CA MET A 198 10.98 -8.80 12.52
C MET A 198 11.34 -10.19 13.01
N ASP A 199 11.06 -10.51 14.27
CA ASP A 199 11.34 -11.81 14.87
C ASP A 199 10.45 -12.94 14.33
N GLN A 200 9.39 -12.62 13.56
CA GLN A 200 8.56 -13.63 12.86
C GLN A 200 9.18 -14.09 11.53
N GLU A 201 10.37 -13.61 11.17
CA GLU A 201 11.07 -14.02 9.95
C GLU A 201 11.36 -15.54 9.96
N GLN A 202 10.99 -16.21 8.88
CA GLN A 202 11.29 -17.62 8.60
C GLN A 202 11.99 -17.70 7.24
N ASN A 203 13.27 -18.08 7.24
CA ASN A 203 14.08 -18.21 6.02
C ASN A 203 14.05 -16.96 5.11
N CYS A 204 14.24 -15.77 5.68
CA CYS A 204 14.14 -14.48 4.99
C CYS A 204 12.73 -14.14 4.45
N ASN A 205 11.69 -14.86 4.86
CA ASN A 205 10.29 -14.61 4.49
C ASN A 205 9.39 -14.53 5.74
N TRP A 206 8.11 -14.20 5.56
CA TRP A 206 7.11 -14.17 6.62
C TRP A 206 5.90 -15.02 6.24
N PRO A 207 5.34 -15.79 7.19
CA PRO A 207 4.08 -16.49 6.94
C PRO A 207 2.95 -15.47 6.70
N PRO A 208 1.90 -15.85 5.95
CA PRO A 208 0.75 -14.99 5.75
C PRO A 208 0.06 -14.63 7.08
N GLU A 209 -0.02 -15.60 8.00
CA GLU A 209 -0.71 -15.51 9.28
C GLU A 209 0.24 -15.79 10.45
N LEU A 210 -0.02 -15.17 11.61
CA LEU A 210 0.78 -15.44 12.80
C LEU A 210 0.62 -16.90 13.27
N GLY A 211 1.76 -17.55 13.53
CA GLY A 211 1.81 -18.90 14.09
C GLY A 211 1.88 -20.01 13.04
N GLU A 212 1.74 -19.68 11.77
CA GLU A 212 1.98 -20.62 10.67
C GLU A 212 3.48 -20.86 10.43
N THR A 213 3.80 -22.02 9.89
CA THR A 213 5.13 -22.36 9.39
C THR A 213 5.13 -22.27 7.87
N ILE A 214 6.15 -21.62 7.29
CA ILE A 214 6.27 -21.53 5.83
C ILE A 214 6.68 -22.90 5.27
N GLU A 215 5.73 -23.54 4.61
CA GLU A 215 5.98 -24.72 3.80
C GLU A 215 6.46 -24.33 2.40
N ARG A 216 7.47 -25.03 1.88
CA ARG A 216 8.06 -24.73 0.56
C ARG A 216 7.04 -24.74 -0.58
N GLU A 217 6.03 -25.60 -0.50
CA GLU A 217 5.01 -25.77 -1.54
C GLU A 217 3.99 -24.62 -1.56
N ASN A 218 3.81 -23.95 -0.41
CA ASN A 218 2.80 -22.91 -0.19
C ASN A 218 3.43 -21.53 0.11
N GLU A 219 4.74 -21.39 -0.13
CA GLU A 219 5.48 -20.16 0.17
C GLU A 219 4.96 -18.98 -0.67
N LEU A 220 4.42 -17.97 -0.01
CA LEU A 220 3.98 -16.73 -0.64
C LEU A 220 5.12 -15.71 -0.66
N VAL A 221 5.48 -15.26 -1.86
CA VAL A 221 6.48 -14.20 -2.08
C VAL A 221 5.79 -13.05 -2.81
N HIS A 222 4.80 -12.45 -2.14
CA HIS A 222 3.90 -11.45 -2.70
C HIS A 222 3.99 -10.12 -1.95
N TRP A 223 3.47 -9.05 -2.54
CA TRP A 223 3.29 -7.80 -1.80
C TRP A 223 2.20 -7.95 -0.74
N CYS A 224 1.09 -8.63 -1.03
CA CYS A 224 0.04 -8.83 -0.02
C CYS A 224 0.50 -9.68 1.18
N HIS A 225 1.26 -10.75 0.92
CA HIS A 225 1.74 -11.69 1.93
C HIS A 225 3.19 -12.13 1.62
N GLY A 226 4.08 -11.96 2.59
CA GLY A 226 5.48 -12.34 2.51
C GLY A 226 6.44 -11.14 2.40
N ALA A 227 7.72 -11.47 2.19
CA ALA A 227 8.84 -10.54 2.22
C ALA A 227 8.68 -9.30 1.32
N PRO A 228 8.13 -9.40 0.09
CA PRO A 228 7.99 -8.22 -0.77
C PRO A 228 7.13 -7.11 -0.16
N GLY A 229 6.05 -7.46 0.54
CA GLY A 229 5.20 -6.49 1.25
C GLY A 229 5.83 -5.97 2.54
N ILE A 230 6.43 -6.87 3.30
CA ILE A 230 7.08 -6.58 4.58
C ILE A 230 8.25 -5.59 4.42
N ALA A 231 8.95 -5.65 3.28
CA ALA A 231 10.05 -4.74 2.95
C ALA A 231 9.68 -3.26 3.11
N TYR A 232 8.42 -2.87 2.86
CA TYR A 232 7.96 -1.48 2.93
C TYR A 232 7.85 -0.97 4.36
N LEU A 233 7.42 -1.82 5.31
CA LEU A 233 7.45 -1.46 6.73
C LEU A 233 8.87 -1.18 7.17
N PHE A 234 9.80 -2.10 6.90
CA PHE A 234 11.17 -1.94 7.35
C PHE A 234 11.90 -0.79 6.65
N ALA A 235 11.49 -0.45 5.43
CA ALA A 235 11.98 0.73 4.75
C ALA A 235 11.56 1.99 5.49
N LYS A 236 10.27 2.09 5.86
CA LYS A 236 9.78 3.19 6.69
C LYS A 236 10.44 3.21 8.06
N ALA A 237 10.60 2.07 8.72
CA ALA A 237 11.29 1.93 10.01
C ALA A 237 12.74 2.43 9.96
N TYR A 238 13.48 2.08 8.90
CA TYR A 238 14.83 2.61 8.67
C TYR A 238 14.81 4.11 8.42
N LEU A 239 13.87 4.61 7.62
CA LEU A 239 13.78 6.05 7.33
C LEU A 239 13.56 6.88 8.60
N VAL A 240 12.73 6.39 9.54
CA VAL A 240 12.42 7.06 10.81
C VAL A 240 13.56 6.90 11.83
N SER A 241 14.06 5.68 12.05
CA SER A 241 14.99 5.40 13.16
C SER A 241 16.47 5.42 12.79
N LYS A 242 16.79 5.29 11.50
CA LYS A 242 18.15 5.09 10.96
C LYS A 242 18.90 3.87 11.53
N LYS A 243 18.23 2.94 12.22
CA LYS A 243 18.84 1.72 12.75
C LYS A 243 19.18 0.74 11.61
N PRO A 244 20.45 0.28 11.47
CA PRO A 244 20.87 -0.59 10.37
C PRO A 244 20.06 -1.88 10.22
N LYS A 245 19.64 -2.50 11.34
CA LYS A 245 18.86 -3.74 11.36
C LYS A 245 17.63 -3.70 10.45
N TYR A 246 16.94 -2.56 10.36
CA TYR A 246 15.75 -2.42 9.51
C TYR A 246 16.12 -2.39 8.02
N LEU A 247 17.20 -1.69 7.66
CA LEU A 247 17.71 -1.68 6.29
C LEU A 247 18.21 -3.08 5.88
N ASP A 248 18.92 -3.77 6.77
CA ASP A 248 19.40 -5.13 6.53
C ASP A 248 18.23 -6.09 6.28
N THR A 249 17.14 -5.95 7.03
CA THR A 249 15.90 -6.72 6.79
C THR A 249 15.28 -6.40 5.43
N CYS A 250 15.19 -5.13 5.02
CA CYS A 250 14.75 -4.78 3.65
C CYS A 250 15.62 -5.44 2.57
N ILE A 251 16.94 -5.45 2.76
CA ILE A 251 17.88 -6.06 1.83
C ILE A 251 17.62 -7.56 1.74
N ARG A 252 17.42 -8.26 2.88
CA ARG A 252 17.06 -9.69 2.89
C ARG A 252 15.76 -9.96 2.14
N CYS A 253 14.72 -9.13 2.33
CA CYS A 253 13.48 -9.23 1.54
C CYS A 253 13.76 -9.10 0.03
N GLY A 254 14.64 -8.17 -0.35
CA GLY A 254 15.08 -7.99 -1.73
C GLY A 254 15.84 -9.20 -2.29
N GLU A 255 16.70 -9.84 -1.51
CA GLU A 255 17.41 -11.04 -1.93
C GLU A 255 16.46 -12.23 -2.14
N LEU A 256 15.49 -12.45 -1.23
CA LEU A 256 14.45 -13.46 -1.44
C LEU A 256 13.62 -13.16 -2.69
N THR A 257 13.21 -11.90 -2.85
CA THR A 257 12.43 -11.44 -4.01
C THR A 257 13.21 -11.66 -5.31
N TRP A 258 14.52 -11.48 -5.32
CA TRP A 258 15.36 -11.79 -6.48
C TRP A 258 15.36 -13.28 -6.83
N GLN A 259 15.40 -14.14 -5.82
CA GLN A 259 15.42 -15.59 -6.03
C GLN A 259 14.06 -16.17 -6.44
N LYS A 260 12.95 -15.61 -5.94
CA LYS A 260 11.61 -16.24 -6.03
C LYS A 260 10.49 -15.33 -6.55
N GLY A 261 10.78 -14.06 -6.87
CA GLY A 261 9.77 -13.06 -7.23
C GLY A 261 9.31 -13.07 -8.70
N LEU A 262 9.81 -13.98 -9.54
CA LEU A 262 9.27 -14.18 -10.90
C LEU A 262 8.02 -15.07 -10.83
N LEU A 263 6.92 -14.46 -10.39
CA LEU A 263 5.69 -15.16 -10.05
C LEU A 263 4.89 -15.60 -11.29
N LYS A 264 4.46 -16.86 -11.32
CA LYS A 264 3.53 -17.39 -12.34
C LYS A 264 2.08 -16.89 -12.17
N LYS A 265 1.78 -16.17 -11.09
CA LYS A 265 0.42 -15.74 -10.76
C LYS A 265 -0.08 -14.60 -11.65
N GLY A 266 0.82 -13.78 -12.22
CA GLY A 266 0.44 -12.75 -13.19
C GLY A 266 1.37 -11.54 -13.18
N PRO A 267 1.04 -10.49 -13.97
CA PRO A 267 1.88 -9.33 -14.16
C PRO A 267 1.61 -8.22 -13.15
N GLY A 268 0.55 -8.34 -12.34
CA GLY A 268 0.07 -7.31 -11.40
C GLY A 268 1.04 -6.99 -10.27
N ILE A 269 0.59 -6.08 -9.40
CA ILE A 269 1.41 -5.53 -8.30
C ILE A 269 1.10 -6.12 -6.92
N CYS A 270 -0.07 -6.73 -6.73
CA CYS A 270 -0.44 -7.35 -5.44
C CYS A 270 0.36 -8.63 -5.17
N HIS A 271 0.46 -9.47 -6.20
CA HIS A 271 1.07 -10.80 -6.14
C HIS A 271 1.53 -11.23 -7.53
N GLY A 272 2.16 -10.31 -8.26
CA GLY A 272 2.69 -10.54 -9.60
C GLY A 272 4.09 -9.95 -9.76
N VAL A 273 4.68 -10.19 -10.93
CA VAL A 273 6.08 -9.84 -11.22
C VAL A 273 6.35 -8.34 -11.03
N ALA A 274 5.43 -7.46 -11.46
CA ALA A 274 5.61 -6.01 -11.29
C ALA A 274 5.66 -5.60 -9.82
N GLY A 275 4.84 -6.23 -8.96
CA GLY A 275 4.82 -5.98 -7.52
C GLY A 275 6.14 -6.37 -6.86
N SER A 276 6.66 -7.55 -7.21
CA SER A 276 7.97 -8.00 -6.77
C SER A 276 9.08 -7.05 -7.25
N ALA A 277 9.01 -6.55 -8.48
CA ALA A 277 10.02 -5.65 -9.03
C ALA A 277 10.09 -4.28 -8.32
N TYR A 278 8.96 -3.78 -7.79
CA TYR A 278 8.95 -2.55 -7.00
C TYR A 278 9.82 -2.64 -5.73
N VAL A 279 10.07 -3.83 -5.18
CA VAL A 279 11.00 -4.00 -4.04
C VAL A 279 12.40 -3.52 -4.40
N PHE A 280 12.83 -3.73 -5.65
CA PHE A 280 14.13 -3.25 -6.10
C PHE A 280 14.14 -1.74 -6.32
N LEU A 281 13.05 -1.15 -6.81
CA LEU A 281 12.93 0.31 -6.91
C LEU A 281 12.96 0.97 -5.52
N LEU A 282 12.28 0.36 -4.53
CA LEU A 282 12.35 0.76 -3.13
C LEU A 282 13.79 0.71 -2.60
N LEU A 283 14.49 -0.42 -2.78
CA LEU A 283 15.87 -0.59 -2.32
C LEU A 283 16.86 0.35 -3.02
N TYR A 284 16.66 0.62 -4.31
CA TYR A 284 17.43 1.62 -5.03
C TYR A 284 17.27 3.01 -4.40
N ARG A 285 16.02 3.44 -4.14
CA ARG A 285 15.76 4.74 -3.51
C ARG A 285 16.32 4.85 -2.08
N LEU A 286 16.39 3.74 -1.34
CA LEU A 286 16.97 3.70 0.00
C LEU A 286 18.51 3.75 0.00
N THR A 287 19.15 3.11 -0.97
CA THR A 287 20.60 2.81 -0.92
C THR A 287 21.43 3.52 -1.98
N GLY A 288 20.80 4.03 -3.04
CA GLY A 288 21.49 4.53 -4.25
C GLY A 288 22.21 3.44 -5.07
N ASN A 289 22.10 2.16 -4.69
CA ASN A 289 22.86 1.08 -5.34
C ASN A 289 22.19 0.66 -6.66
N SER A 290 22.87 0.93 -7.78
CA SER A 290 22.38 0.65 -9.14
C SER A 290 22.12 -0.83 -9.43
N LYS A 291 22.65 -1.77 -8.63
CA LYS A 291 22.32 -3.20 -8.75
C LYS A 291 20.81 -3.45 -8.70
N TYR A 292 20.09 -2.63 -7.93
CA TYR A 292 18.64 -2.79 -7.78
C TYR A 292 17.88 -2.27 -9.00
N ILE A 293 18.35 -1.23 -9.68
CA ILE A 293 17.80 -0.83 -11.00
C ILE A 293 17.95 -2.00 -11.97
N TYR A 294 19.13 -2.62 -12.05
CA TYR A 294 19.37 -3.77 -12.92
C TYR A 294 18.37 -4.91 -12.63
N ARG A 295 18.15 -5.25 -11.35
CA ARG A 295 17.17 -6.29 -10.98
C ARG A 295 15.75 -5.93 -11.39
N ALA A 296 15.31 -4.68 -11.19
CA ALA A 296 14.01 -4.20 -11.66
C ALA A 296 13.88 -4.34 -13.19
N GLN A 297 14.93 -4.00 -13.95
CA GLN A 297 14.95 -4.16 -15.41
C GLN A 297 14.83 -5.63 -15.84
N ARG A 298 15.51 -6.56 -15.16
CA ARG A 298 15.37 -8.00 -15.48
C ARG A 298 13.93 -8.51 -15.28
N PHE A 299 13.24 -8.03 -14.24
CA PHE A 299 11.84 -8.36 -14.00
C PHE A 299 10.93 -7.73 -15.07
N ALA A 300 11.23 -6.51 -15.49
CA ALA A 300 10.54 -5.86 -16.61
C ALA A 300 10.71 -6.64 -17.92
N GLU A 301 11.91 -7.10 -18.25
CA GLU A 301 12.16 -7.93 -19.42
C GLU A 301 11.41 -9.26 -19.36
N PHE A 302 11.39 -9.92 -18.20
CA PHE A 302 10.70 -11.20 -18.01
C PHE A 302 9.21 -11.12 -18.38
N LEU A 303 8.52 -10.02 -18.04
CA LEU A 303 7.12 -9.79 -18.39
C LEU A 303 6.82 -9.90 -19.89
N PHE A 304 7.82 -9.71 -20.76
CA PHE A 304 7.66 -9.77 -22.22
C PHE A 304 8.15 -11.08 -22.84
N THR A 305 8.70 -12.00 -22.05
CA THR A 305 9.15 -13.31 -22.52
C THR A 305 7.98 -14.24 -22.87
N GLU A 306 8.22 -15.19 -23.78
CA GLU A 306 7.24 -16.25 -24.07
C GLU A 306 7.02 -17.18 -22.87
N GLU A 307 8.06 -17.39 -22.04
CA GLU A 307 7.95 -18.15 -20.80
C GLU A 307 6.88 -17.55 -19.87
N PHE A 308 6.91 -16.23 -19.66
CA PHE A 308 5.90 -15.56 -18.84
C PHE A 308 4.52 -15.59 -19.49
N LYS A 309 4.42 -15.29 -20.78
CA LYS A 309 3.13 -15.25 -21.50
C LYS A 309 2.44 -16.61 -21.52
N ALA A 310 3.19 -17.69 -21.69
CA ALA A 310 2.66 -19.06 -21.72
C ALA A 310 2.46 -19.65 -20.32
N GLY A 311 3.30 -19.27 -19.35
CA GLY A 311 3.32 -19.85 -18.01
C GLY A 311 2.50 -19.11 -16.94
N SER A 312 2.00 -17.91 -17.25
CA SER A 312 1.20 -17.12 -16.30
C SER A 312 -0.28 -17.48 -16.32
N ARG A 313 -0.95 -17.32 -15.17
CA ARG A 313 -2.39 -17.55 -15.06
C ARG A 313 -3.17 -16.50 -15.86
N ALA A 314 -4.30 -16.92 -16.42
CA ALA A 314 -5.24 -16.01 -17.06
C ALA A 314 -5.75 -14.96 -16.06
N LEU A 315 -5.87 -13.71 -16.52
CA LEU A 315 -6.34 -12.60 -15.70
C LEU A 315 -7.85 -12.46 -15.82
N GLU A 316 -8.55 -12.51 -14.70
CA GLU A 316 -9.99 -12.20 -14.64
C GLU A 316 -10.22 -10.69 -14.81
N SER A 317 -9.49 -9.88 -14.03
CA SER A 317 -9.58 -8.41 -14.05
C SER A 317 -8.41 -7.78 -14.80
N VAL A 318 -8.37 -7.98 -16.12
CA VAL A 318 -7.24 -7.62 -17.02
C VAL A 318 -6.70 -6.20 -16.81
N TYR A 319 -7.58 -5.22 -16.58
CA TYR A 319 -7.19 -3.81 -16.45
C TYR A 319 -7.10 -3.31 -15.00
N SER A 320 -7.31 -4.16 -13.99
CA SER A 320 -7.26 -3.71 -12.59
C SER A 320 -5.88 -3.20 -12.20
N LEU A 321 -5.82 -2.33 -11.17
CA LEU A 321 -4.56 -1.77 -10.69
C LEU A 321 -3.70 -2.81 -9.99
N TYR A 322 -4.29 -3.62 -9.12
CA TYR A 322 -3.54 -4.52 -8.24
C TYR A 322 -3.24 -5.89 -8.86
N GLU A 323 -4.08 -6.40 -9.75
CA GLU A 323 -3.92 -7.75 -10.33
C GLU A 323 -3.63 -7.71 -11.85
N GLY A 324 -4.17 -6.71 -12.54
CA GLY A 324 -4.05 -6.54 -13.98
C GLY A 324 -2.90 -5.65 -14.43
N PHE A 325 -2.95 -5.28 -15.71
CA PHE A 325 -1.89 -4.53 -16.39
C PHE A 325 -1.78 -3.07 -15.96
N SER A 326 -2.79 -2.48 -15.31
CA SER A 326 -2.67 -1.08 -14.86
C SER A 326 -1.52 -0.93 -13.85
N GLY A 327 -1.33 -1.89 -12.95
CA GLY A 327 -0.20 -1.87 -12.00
C GLY A 327 1.15 -2.07 -12.71
N THR A 328 1.19 -2.95 -13.71
CA THR A 328 2.36 -3.18 -14.56
C THR A 328 2.76 -1.91 -15.32
N VAL A 329 1.80 -1.17 -15.87
CA VAL A 329 2.06 0.11 -16.54
C VAL A 329 2.62 1.14 -15.57
N CYS A 330 2.09 1.22 -14.34
CA CYS A 330 2.70 2.07 -13.30
C CYS A 330 4.16 1.67 -13.05
N PHE A 331 4.43 0.37 -12.88
CA PHE A 331 5.80 -0.14 -12.66
C PHE A 331 6.75 0.23 -13.80
N LEU A 332 6.35 -0.02 -15.05
CA LEU A 332 7.17 0.30 -16.21
C LEU A 332 7.40 1.80 -16.35
N THR A 333 6.41 2.63 -15.99
CA THR A 333 6.58 4.09 -15.95
C THR A 333 7.58 4.51 -14.88
N ASP A 334 7.48 3.94 -13.68
CA ASP A 334 8.38 4.24 -12.56
C ASP A 334 9.80 3.76 -12.80
N LEU A 335 9.98 2.67 -13.55
CA LEU A 335 11.29 2.19 -13.97
C LEU A 335 12.03 3.20 -14.87
N LEU A 336 11.30 4.04 -15.61
CA LEU A 336 11.90 5.15 -16.38
C LEU A 336 12.38 6.30 -15.48
N GLN A 337 11.90 6.37 -14.24
CA GLN A 337 12.21 7.44 -13.29
C GLN A 337 12.51 6.87 -11.89
N PRO A 338 13.53 6.01 -11.73
CA PRO A 338 13.72 5.19 -10.53
C PRO A 338 13.95 6.00 -9.24
N ASN A 339 14.45 7.24 -9.34
CA ASN A 339 14.63 8.13 -8.19
C ASN A 339 13.31 8.61 -7.57
N GLN A 340 12.20 8.54 -8.31
CA GLN A 340 10.87 8.99 -7.88
C GLN A 340 9.87 7.82 -7.74
N ALA A 341 10.29 6.60 -8.04
CA ALA A 341 9.45 5.42 -8.05
C ALA A 341 8.82 5.12 -6.69
N GLU A 342 7.53 4.79 -6.68
CA GLU A 342 6.78 4.42 -5.48
C GLU A 342 5.73 3.39 -5.81
N PHE A 343 5.57 2.40 -4.92
CA PHE A 343 4.49 1.44 -5.07
C PHE A 343 3.14 2.18 -5.11
N PRO A 344 2.29 1.93 -6.13
CA PRO A 344 1.03 2.61 -6.33
C PRO A 344 0.18 2.64 -5.05
N LEU A 345 -0.21 3.85 -4.61
CA LEU A 345 -1.08 4.04 -3.45
C LEU A 345 -0.54 3.44 -2.13
N PHE A 346 0.78 3.28 -1.97
CA PHE A 346 1.38 2.76 -0.74
C PHE A 346 2.73 3.45 -0.45
N SER A 347 2.66 4.69 0.05
CA SER A 347 3.84 5.57 0.16
C SER A 347 4.74 5.26 1.37
N VAL A 348 6.05 5.44 1.18
CA VAL A 348 7.11 5.20 2.18
C VAL A 348 8.03 6.42 2.40
N PHE A 349 8.20 7.30 1.41
CA PHE A 349 9.22 8.36 1.47
C PHE A 349 8.69 9.73 1.91
N VAL A 350 7.45 9.78 2.42
CA VAL A 350 6.78 10.98 2.94
C VAL A 350 7.03 11.16 4.42
#